data_AF-A0A534YNK2-F1
#
_entry.id   AF-A0A534YNK2-F1
#
_cell.length_a   1.000
_cell.length_b   1.000
_cell.length_c   1.000
_cell.angle_alpha   90.00
_cell.angle_beta   90.00
_cell.angle_gamma   90.00
#
_symmetry.space_group_name_H-M   'P 1'
#
loop_
_entity.id
_entity.type
_entity.pdbx_description
1 polymer ?
#
loop_
_entity_poly.entity_id
_entity_poly.type
_entity_poly.pdbx_seq_one_letter_code
_entity_poly.pdbx_strand_id
1 'polypeptide(L)'
;MSNTIIANNVDAGGEAPDCTGQISSQGYNLVQNPAGCALIGGPGDITGEDPKLGPLANNGGPTQTRALLRGSPAIDAGNPAPPGSGGAACEARDQRGVDRPQDGDGDGVATCDIGAFERGSRPAR
;
A
#
# COMPACT_ATOMS: atom_id res chain seq x y z
N MET A 1 -3.47 -5.08 11.43
CA MET A 1 -3.33 -4.80 9.98
C MET A 1 -2.04 -4.05 9.74
N SER A 2 -1.24 -4.40 8.73
CA SER A 2 -0.02 -3.67 8.37
C SER A 2 0.15 -3.61 6.85
N ASN A 3 0.91 -2.64 6.36
CA ASN A 3 1.28 -2.50 4.94
C ASN A 3 0.08 -2.58 3.98
N THR A 4 -1.07 -2.05 4.39
CA THR A 4 -2.35 -2.19 3.68
C THR A 4 -2.88 -0.86 3.19
N ILE A 5 -3.43 -0.81 1.98
CA ILE A 5 -4.19 0.33 1.45
C ILE A 5 -5.69 0.03 1.56
N ILE A 6 -6.45 0.97 2.14
CA ILE A 6 -7.91 1.01 2.11
C ILE A 6 -8.31 2.34 1.48
N ALA A 7 -8.84 2.30 0.26
CA ALA A 7 -9.13 3.50 -0.52
C ALA A 7 -10.15 3.23 -1.62
N ASN A 8 -10.81 4.29 -2.08
CA ASN A 8 -11.82 4.27 -3.14
C ASN A 8 -13.01 3.34 -2.88
N ASN A 9 -13.32 3.04 -1.61
CA ASN A 9 -14.59 2.43 -1.26
C ASN A 9 -15.68 3.50 -1.39
N VAL A 10 -16.77 3.13 -2.05
CA VAL A 10 -17.92 4.01 -2.27
C VAL A 10 -19.20 3.24 -1.99
N ASP A 11 -20.20 3.90 -1.43
CA ASP A 11 -21.57 3.39 -1.42
C ASP A 11 -22.32 3.83 -2.69
N ALA A 12 -23.61 3.54 -2.75
CA ALA A 12 -24.46 3.97 -3.87
C ALA A 12 -24.53 5.51 -4.01
N GLY A 13 -24.22 6.27 -2.95
CA GLY A 13 -24.19 7.73 -2.94
C GLY A 13 -22.82 8.33 -3.30
N GLY A 14 -21.74 7.55 -3.23
CA GLY A 14 -20.38 7.99 -3.53
C GLY A 14 -19.62 8.58 -2.33
N GLU A 15 -20.21 8.58 -1.13
CA GLU A 15 -19.70 9.39 0.00
C GLU A 15 -19.26 8.58 1.22
N ALA A 16 -19.38 7.25 1.15
CA ALA A 16 -19.02 6.40 2.28
C ALA A 16 -17.53 6.52 2.64
N PRO A 17 -17.19 6.48 3.94
CA PRO A 17 -15.80 6.37 4.37
C PRO A 17 -15.19 5.04 3.94
N ASP A 18 -13.87 4.99 3.84
CA ASP A 18 -13.17 3.79 3.40
C ASP A 18 -13.20 2.64 4.41
N CYS A 19 -13.52 2.97 5.65
CA CYS A 19 -13.44 2.08 6.78
C CYS A 19 -14.50 2.46 7.83
N THR A 20 -14.83 1.51 8.71
CA THR A 20 -15.74 1.73 9.83
C THR A 20 -15.19 1.16 11.13
N GLY A 21 -15.40 1.86 12.25
CA GLY A 21 -15.10 1.36 13.60
C GLY A 21 -13.62 1.52 14.00
N GLN A 22 -13.13 0.68 14.91
CA GLN A 22 -11.74 0.75 15.35
C GLN A 22 -10.90 -0.31 14.63
N ILE A 23 -9.80 0.12 14.01
CA ILE A 23 -8.84 -0.77 13.35
C ILE A 23 -7.59 -0.84 14.21
N SER A 24 -7.26 -2.04 14.69
CA SER A 24 -5.97 -2.30 15.34
C SER A 24 -4.88 -2.36 14.26
N SER A 25 -4.05 -1.32 14.25
CA SER A 25 -2.96 -1.15 13.31
C SER A 25 -1.67 -1.73 13.89
N GLN A 26 -0.96 -2.46 13.05
CA GLN A 26 0.43 -2.88 13.24
C GLN A 26 1.40 -1.97 12.46
N GLY A 27 0.89 -0.90 11.85
CA GLY A 27 1.66 0.17 11.19
C GLY A 27 1.67 0.10 9.67
N TYR A 28 2.08 1.23 9.08
CA TYR A 28 2.34 1.43 7.66
C TYR A 28 1.13 1.13 6.78
N ASN A 29 -0.06 1.52 7.21
CA ASN A 29 -1.27 1.45 6.41
C ASN A 29 -1.59 2.79 5.77
N LEU A 30 -2.30 2.78 4.65
CA LEU A 30 -2.87 3.98 4.06
C LEU A 30 -4.39 3.87 4.02
N VAL A 31 -5.08 4.82 4.64
CA VAL A 31 -6.54 4.95 4.56
C VAL A 31 -6.92 6.31 3.96
N GLN A 32 -7.48 6.32 2.76
CA GLN A 32 -7.76 7.56 2.03
C GLN A 32 -8.81 8.41 2.75
N ASN A 33 -9.98 7.85 3.05
CA ASN A 33 -11.04 8.50 3.81
C ASN A 33 -11.25 7.80 5.17
N PRO A 34 -10.57 8.26 6.23
CA PRO A 34 -10.67 7.64 7.56
C PRO A 34 -11.93 8.07 8.34
N ALA A 35 -12.84 8.89 7.80
CA ALA A 35 -13.90 9.53 8.58
C ALA A 35 -14.82 8.55 9.36
N GLY A 36 -14.91 7.29 8.92
CA GLY A 36 -15.68 6.24 9.59
C GLY A 36 -14.89 5.39 10.57
N CYS A 37 -13.56 5.51 10.64
CA CYS A 37 -12.73 4.68 11.51
C CYS A 37 -11.59 5.41 12.23
N ALA A 38 -11.04 4.75 13.24
CA ALA A 38 -9.81 5.17 13.89
C ALA A 38 -8.77 4.05 13.79
N LEU A 39 -7.59 4.38 13.26
CA LEU A 39 -6.43 3.50 13.28
C LEU A 39 -5.70 3.71 14.61
N ILE A 40 -5.54 2.64 15.37
CA ILE A 40 -4.94 2.70 16.72
C ILE A 40 -3.68 1.83 16.77
N GLY A 41 -2.57 2.42 17.21
CA GLY A 41 -1.39 1.72 17.69
C GLY A 41 -0.25 1.50 16.70
N GLY A 42 -0.45 1.74 15.40
CA GLY A 42 0.56 1.47 14.37
C GLY A 42 1.39 2.71 13.99
N PRO A 43 2.74 2.61 13.91
CA PRO A 43 3.56 3.70 13.38
C PRO A 43 3.41 3.82 11.86
N GLY A 44 3.72 4.98 11.30
CA GLY A 44 3.81 5.17 9.85
C GLY A 44 2.49 5.03 9.08
N ASP A 45 1.35 4.99 9.76
CA ASP A 45 0.05 5.04 9.10
C ASP A 45 -0.16 6.41 8.43
N ILE A 46 -0.68 6.39 7.20
CA ILE A 46 -1.04 7.54 6.39
C ILE A 46 -2.56 7.59 6.30
N THR A 47 -3.15 8.75 6.58
CA THR A 47 -4.60 8.92 6.52
C THR A 47 -4.98 10.22 5.86
N GLY A 48 -6.11 10.27 5.14
CA GLY A 48 -6.58 11.51 4.50
C GLY A 48 -5.89 11.85 3.18
N GLU A 49 -5.09 10.94 2.63
CA GLU A 49 -4.30 11.14 1.41
C GLU A 49 -4.73 10.18 0.29
N ASP A 50 -4.75 10.67 -0.95
CA ASP A 50 -5.03 9.83 -2.12
C ASP A 50 -3.82 8.90 -2.41
N PRO A 51 -3.98 7.57 -2.40
CA PRO A 51 -2.91 6.64 -2.75
C PRO A 51 -2.50 6.70 -4.22
N LYS A 52 -3.19 7.46 -5.08
CA LYS A 52 -2.92 7.63 -6.50
C LYS A 52 -2.77 6.28 -7.19
N LEU A 53 -3.79 5.44 -7.03
CA LEU A 53 -3.84 4.12 -7.65
C LEU A 53 -4.22 4.23 -9.13
N GLY A 54 -3.52 3.48 -9.97
CA GLY A 54 -3.96 3.21 -11.33
C GLY A 54 -5.23 2.35 -11.37
N PRO A 55 -5.81 2.17 -12.58
CA PRO A 55 -6.92 1.23 -12.77
C PRO A 55 -6.48 -0.20 -12.45
N LEU A 56 -7.45 -1.06 -12.11
CA LEU A 56 -7.21 -2.50 -12.04
C LEU A 56 -6.86 -3.00 -13.44
N ALA A 57 -5.61 -3.44 -13.62
CA ALA A 57 -5.08 -3.77 -14.93
C ALA A 57 -4.08 -4.93 -14.85
N ASN A 58 -3.74 -5.51 -16.00
CA ASN A 58 -2.62 -6.44 -16.09
C ASN A 58 -1.30 -5.66 -16.03
N ASN A 59 -0.72 -5.55 -14.84
CA ASN A 59 0.59 -4.92 -14.64
C ASN A 59 1.74 -5.94 -14.58
N GLY A 60 1.53 -7.14 -15.13
CA GLY A 60 2.37 -8.31 -14.94
C GLY A 60 1.94 -9.16 -13.74
N GLY A 61 2.36 -10.42 -13.72
CA GLY A 61 2.00 -11.39 -12.69
C GLY A 61 0.75 -12.23 -13.01
N PRO A 62 0.31 -13.06 -12.05
CA PRO A 62 -0.79 -14.02 -12.24
C PRO A 62 -2.19 -13.40 -12.15
N THR A 63 -2.33 -12.18 -11.60
CA THR A 63 -3.61 -11.48 -11.38
C THR A 63 -3.52 -10.01 -11.79
N GLN A 64 -4.67 -9.36 -12.01
CA GLN A 64 -4.72 -7.91 -12.19
C GLN A 64 -4.41 -7.20 -10.86
N THR A 65 -3.71 -6.08 -10.93
CA THR A 65 -3.32 -5.26 -9.76
C THR A 65 -3.63 -3.79 -10.03
N ARG A 66 -3.59 -2.97 -8.97
CA ARG A 66 -3.62 -1.50 -9.08
C ARG A 66 -2.21 -0.98 -8.85
N ALA A 67 -1.60 -0.41 -9.89
CA ALA A 67 -0.25 0.16 -9.80
C ALA A 67 -0.24 1.45 -8.99
N LEU A 68 0.86 1.74 -8.27
CA LEU A 68 1.08 3.05 -7.67
C LEU A 68 1.55 4.04 -8.74
N LEU A 69 0.83 5.14 -8.91
CA LEU A 69 1.22 6.21 -9.83
C LEU A 69 2.33 7.08 -9.21
N ARG A 70 3.07 7.79 -10.06
CA ARG A 70 4.17 8.66 -9.62
C ARG A 70 3.68 9.69 -8.59
N GLY A 71 4.41 9.82 -7.49
CA GLY A 71 4.07 10.71 -6.38
C GLY A 71 2.93 10.21 -5.50
N SER A 72 2.59 8.92 -5.58
CA SER A 72 1.76 8.25 -4.58
C SER A 72 2.44 8.34 -3.19
N PRO A 73 1.70 8.69 -2.13
CA PRO A 73 2.21 8.66 -0.75
C PRO A 73 2.46 7.23 -0.24
N ALA A 74 2.02 6.19 -0.96
CA ALA A 74 2.29 4.80 -0.62
C ALA A 74 3.67 4.31 -1.09
N ILE A 75 4.36 5.09 -1.94
CA ILE A 75 5.69 4.74 -2.44
C ILE A 75 6.72 4.92 -1.31
N ASP A 76 7.59 3.92 -1.11
CA ASP A 76 8.66 3.91 -0.11
C ASP A 76 8.19 4.22 1.33
N ALA A 77 6.91 3.94 1.63
CA ALA A 77 6.27 4.30 2.89
C ALA A 77 5.85 3.09 3.76
N GLY A 78 6.21 1.88 3.33
CA GLY A 78 5.96 0.63 4.03
C GLY A 78 6.88 0.40 5.23
N ASN A 79 6.73 -0.75 5.87
CA ASN A 79 7.57 -1.13 7.00
C ASN A 79 9.04 -1.29 6.57
N PRO A 80 10.01 -0.65 7.25
CA PRO A 80 11.43 -0.69 6.88
C PRO A 80 12.15 -1.98 7.33
N ALA A 81 11.49 -2.90 8.02
CA ALA A 81 12.08 -4.19 8.36
C ALA A 81 12.40 -5.01 7.09
N PRO A 82 13.43 -5.89 7.12
CA PRO A 82 13.80 -6.69 5.96
C PRO A 82 12.60 -7.45 5.37
N PRO A 83 12.30 -7.31 4.06
CA PRO A 83 11.12 -7.93 3.48
C PRO A 83 11.13 -9.46 3.62
N GLY A 84 9.98 -10.03 3.99
CA GLY A 84 9.85 -11.46 4.25
C GLY A 84 10.42 -11.93 5.60
N SER A 85 10.89 -11.03 6.47
CA SER A 85 11.35 -11.40 7.82
C SER A 85 10.21 -11.83 8.76
N GLY A 86 8.96 -11.72 8.32
CA GLY A 86 7.77 -12.02 9.12
C GLY A 86 7.33 -10.87 10.04
N GLY A 87 6.36 -11.15 10.90
CA GLY A 87 5.74 -10.13 11.74
C GLY A 87 4.99 -9.08 10.92
N ALA A 88 5.27 -7.80 11.15
CA ALA A 88 4.67 -6.69 10.41
C ALA A 88 5.54 -6.19 9.23
N ALA A 89 6.65 -6.87 8.91
CA ALA A 89 7.43 -6.57 7.72
C ALA A 89 6.57 -6.78 6.46
N CYS A 90 6.88 -6.04 5.39
CA CYS A 90 6.31 -6.34 4.08
C CYS A 90 6.72 -7.75 3.61
N GLU A 91 5.90 -8.34 2.75
CA GLU A 91 6.24 -9.59 2.08
C GLU A 91 7.49 -9.44 1.20
N ALA A 92 8.24 -10.53 0.99
CA ALA A 92 9.45 -10.51 0.16
C ALA A 92 9.17 -10.14 -1.31
N ARG A 93 7.93 -10.36 -1.76
CA ARG A 93 7.48 -10.07 -3.12
C ARG A 93 6.11 -9.41 -3.12
N ASP A 94 5.82 -8.64 -4.15
CA ASP A 94 4.48 -8.12 -4.40
C ASP A 94 3.57 -9.13 -5.09
N GLN A 95 2.30 -8.77 -5.33
CA GLN A 95 1.34 -9.70 -5.97
C GLN A 95 1.73 -10.12 -7.40
N ARG A 96 2.65 -9.38 -8.03
CA ARG A 96 3.16 -9.69 -9.38
C ARG A 96 4.39 -10.60 -9.33
N GLY A 97 4.96 -10.82 -8.14
CA GLY A 97 6.20 -11.56 -7.93
C GLY A 97 7.46 -10.69 -8.02
N VAL A 98 7.35 -9.36 -7.98
CA VAL A 98 8.51 -8.45 -7.95
C VAL A 98 9.10 -8.43 -6.54
N ASP A 99 10.43 -8.59 -6.44
CA ASP A 99 11.16 -8.57 -5.17
C ASP A 99 11.11 -7.17 -4.51
N ARG A 100 11.05 -7.16 -3.19
CA ARG A 100 11.01 -5.96 -2.37
C ARG A 100 12.31 -5.76 -1.56
N PRO A 101 12.70 -4.51 -1.22
CA PRO A 101 12.09 -3.26 -1.68
C PRO A 101 12.65 -2.84 -3.05
N GLN A 102 11.95 -1.94 -3.73
CA GLN A 102 12.47 -1.23 -4.91
C GLN A 102 12.49 0.27 -4.61
N ASP A 103 13.51 0.99 -5.07
CA ASP A 103 13.54 2.46 -5.00
C ASP A 103 12.50 3.03 -5.98
N GLY A 104 11.30 3.29 -5.47
CA GLY A 104 10.14 3.61 -6.26
C GLY A 104 10.10 5.07 -6.67
N ASP A 105 10.61 5.97 -5.84
CA ASP A 105 10.65 7.42 -6.09
C ASP A 105 11.95 7.93 -6.75
N GLY A 106 13.03 7.14 -6.68
CA GLY A 106 14.32 7.39 -7.31
C GLY A 106 15.25 8.26 -6.47
N ASP A 107 15.08 8.31 -5.14
CA ASP A 107 15.91 9.11 -4.23
C ASP A 107 17.20 8.39 -3.77
N GLY A 108 17.37 7.11 -4.12
CA GLY A 108 18.50 6.27 -3.75
C GLY A 108 18.30 5.46 -2.46
N VAL A 109 17.14 5.53 -1.82
CA VAL A 109 16.75 4.78 -0.62
C VAL A 109 15.54 3.92 -0.93
N ALA A 110 15.69 2.60 -0.84
CA ALA A 110 14.59 1.67 -1.09
C ALA A 110 13.92 1.24 0.22
N THR A 111 12.62 1.49 0.33
CA THR A 111 11.72 0.95 1.36
C THR A 111 10.55 0.25 0.67
N CYS A 112 9.91 -0.71 1.31
CA CYS A 112 8.72 -1.32 0.71
C CYS A 112 7.64 -0.28 0.43
N ASP A 113 6.87 -0.47 -0.63
CA ASP A 113 5.64 0.28 -0.81
C ASP A 113 4.53 -0.27 0.10
N ILE A 114 3.59 0.61 0.49
CA ILE A 114 2.36 0.18 1.16
C ILE A 114 1.48 -0.55 0.14
N GLY A 115 1.01 -1.75 0.49
CA GLY A 115 0.00 -2.48 -0.26
C GLY A 115 0.55 -3.56 -1.20
N ALA A 116 -0.24 -3.87 -2.22
CA ALA A 116 -0.11 -5.07 -3.03
C ALA A 116 0.90 -4.99 -4.18
N PHE A 117 1.40 -3.80 -4.48
CA PHE A 117 2.19 -3.49 -5.66
C PHE A 117 3.45 -2.75 -5.24
N GLU A 118 4.59 -3.16 -5.81
CA GLU A 118 5.87 -2.47 -5.63
C GLU A 118 6.23 -1.65 -6.87
N ARG A 119 6.35 -0.34 -6.73
CA ARG A 119 6.76 0.55 -7.81
C ARG A 119 8.26 0.39 -8.03
N GLY A 120 8.63 0.09 -9.27
CA GLY A 120 10.02 -0.12 -9.63
C GLY A 120 10.14 -0.98 -10.87
N SER A 121 11.11 -1.89 -10.85
CA SER A 121 11.36 -2.83 -11.94
C SER A 121 10.15 -3.73 -12.24
N ARG A 122 10.03 -4.18 -13.49
CA ARG A 122 8.96 -5.10 -13.91
C ARG A 122 9.31 -6.54 -13.48
N PRO A 123 8.31 -7.40 -13.22
CA PRO A 123 8.58 -8.80 -12.90
C PRO A 123 9.38 -9.49 -14.01
N ALA A 124 10.34 -10.32 -13.61
CA ALA A 124 11.08 -11.17 -14.54
C ALA A 124 10.10 -12.11 -15.27
N ARG A 125 10.22 -12.17 -16.60
CA ARG A 125 9.40 -13.04 -17.45
C ARG A 125 9.84 -14.49 -17.40
#